data_AF-A0A926BV87-F1
#
_entry.id   AF-A0A926BV87-F1
#
_cell.length_a   1.000
_cell.length_b   1.000
_cell.length_c   1.000
_cell.angle_alpha   90.00
_cell.angle_beta   90.00
_cell.angle_gamma   90.00
#
_symmetry.space_group_name_H-M   'P 1'
#
loop_
_entity.id
_entity.type
_entity.pdbx_description
1 polymer ?
#
loop_
_entity_poly.entity_id
_entity_poly.type
_entity_poly.pdbx_seq_one_letter_code
_entity_poly.pdbx_strand_id
1 'polypeptide(L)' 'MVWFITGCSTGFGRLLAERLHAGGDRVVATARSLQSLYDLGHSDESRILRLPLDVRDPETIRTA' A
#
# COMPACT_ATOMS: atom_id res chain seq x y z
N MET A 1 12.76 -5.44 -5.54
CA MET A 1 11.53 -5.96 -6.20
C MET A 1 10.42 -4.92 -6.04
N VAL A 2 9.32 -5.01 -6.79
CA VAL A 2 8.14 -4.13 -6.61
C VAL A 2 6.96 -4.98 -6.16
N TRP A 3 6.29 -4.57 -5.10
CA TRP A 3 5.15 -5.27 -4.51
C TRP A 3 3.87 -4.45 -4.62
N PHE A 4 2.80 -5.03 -5.13
CA PHE A 4 1.46 -4.44 -5.09
C PHE A 4 0.64 -5.18 -4.04
N ILE A 5 0.23 -4.50 -2.98
CA ILE A 5 -0.41 -5.10 -1.81
C ILE A 5 -1.79 -4.48 -1.62
N THR A 6 -2.82 -5.31 -1.64
CA THR A 6 -4.19 -4.90 -1.31
C THR A 6 -4.47 -5.06 0.18
N GLY A 7 -5.38 -4.23 0.72
CA GLY A 7 -5.79 -4.33 2.13
C GLY A 7 -4.74 -3.85 3.12
N CYS A 8 -4.03 -2.76 2.81
CA CYS A 8 -2.98 -2.20 3.66
C CYS A 8 -3.48 -1.27 4.78
N SER A 9 -4.80 -1.08 4.93
CA SER A 9 -5.35 -0.18 5.96
C SER A 9 -5.01 -0.64 7.38
N THR A 10 -4.98 -1.96 7.60
CA THR A 10 -4.80 -2.59 8.92
C THR A 10 -4.35 -4.05 8.76
N GLY A 11 -3.87 -4.67 9.84
CA GLY A 11 -3.65 -6.12 9.90
C GLY A 11 -2.48 -6.60 9.03
N PHE A 12 -2.62 -7.78 8.43
CA PHE A 12 -1.52 -8.47 7.75
C PHE A 12 -0.96 -7.69 6.55
N GLY A 13 -1.82 -7.14 5.69
CA GLY A 13 -1.38 -6.37 4.51
C GLY A 13 -0.52 -5.18 4.91
N ARG A 14 -0.88 -4.49 6.00
CA ARG A 14 -0.09 -3.41 6.56
C ARG A 14 1.27 -3.88 7.07
N LEU A 15 1.30 -4.92 7.91
CA LEU A 15 2.54 -5.48 8.45
C LEU A 15 3.49 -5.95 7.34
N LEU A 16 2.95 -6.56 6.29
CA LEU A 16 3.72 -6.98 5.13
C LEU A 16 4.31 -5.78 4.39
N ALA A 17 3.51 -4.73 4.13
CA ALA A 17 3.97 -3.50 3.49
C ALA A 17 5.11 -2.84 4.29
N GLU A 18 4.96 -2.71 5.61
CA GLU A 18 5.99 -2.18 6.51
C GLU A 18 7.28 -3.01 6.43
N ARG A 19 7.16 -4.34 6.49
CA ARG A 19 8.31 -5.24 6.52
C ARG A 19 9.10 -5.27 5.22
N LEU A 20 8.40 -5.20 4.08
CA LEU A 20 9.00 -5.14 2.74
C LEU A 20 9.66 -3.77 2.51
N HIS A 21 8.98 -2.69 2.89
CA HIS A 21 9.53 -1.35 2.79
C HIS A 21 10.82 -1.20 3.63
N ALA A 22 10.81 -1.69 4.87
CA ALA A 22 11.99 -1.74 5.73
C ALA A 22 13.11 -2.63 5.16
N GLY A 23 12.76 -3.64 4.35
CA GLY A 23 13.70 -4.47 3.61
C GLY A 23 14.33 -3.79 2.39
N GLY A 24 13.93 -2.56 2.06
CA GLY A 24 14.44 -1.81 0.91
C GLY A 24 13.67 -2.05 -0.39
N ASP A 25 12.59 -2.82 -0.36
CA ASP A 25 11.74 -3.02 -1.52
C ASP A 25 10.83 -1.81 -1.78
N ARG A 26 10.37 -1.69 -3.04
CA ARG A 26 9.34 -0.72 -3.42
C ARG A 26 7.96 -1.32 -3.20
N VAL A 27 7.09 -0.59 -2.53
CA VAL A 27 5.75 -1.07 -2.16
C VAL A 27 4.69 -0.12 -2.70
N VAL A 28 3.72 -0.67 -3.42
CA VAL A 28 2.43 -0.03 -3.72
C VAL A 28 1.42 -0.57 -2.72
N ALA A 29 1.12 0.23 -1.70
CA ALA A 29 0.17 -0.11 -0.64
C ALA A 29 -1.20 0.45 -0.99
N THR A 30 -2.22 -0.42 -1.05
CA THR A 30 -3.58 0.00 -1.41
C THR A 30 -4.61 -0.29 -0.32
N ALA A 31 -5.58 0.61 -0.20
CA ALA A 31 -6.70 0.51 0.74
C ALA A 31 -7.90 1.31 0.22
N ARG A 32 -9.11 1.07 0.74
CA ARG A 32 -10.30 1.84 0.35
C ARG A 32 -10.20 3.33 0.70
N SER A 33 -9.56 3.66 1.82
CA SER A 33 -9.32 5.04 2.25
C SER A 33 -7.84 5.34 2.28
N LEU A 34 -7.40 6.32 1.47
CA LEU A 34 -6.01 6.74 1.42
C LEU A 34 -5.50 7.27 2.76
N GLN A 35 -6.37 7.88 3.57
CA GLN A 35 -6.02 8.40 4.90
C GLN A 35 -5.50 7.30 5.84
N SER A 36 -5.96 6.06 5.68
CA SER A 36 -5.49 4.92 6.48
C SER A 36 -4.04 4.51 6.20
N LEU A 37 -3.41 5.08 5.17
CA LEU A 37 -2.05 4.75 4.73
C LEU A 37 -1.04 5.87 4.99
N TYR A 38 -1.44 7.06 5.46
CA TYR A 38 -0.55 8.23 5.54
C TYR A 38 0.64 8.04 6.48
N ASP A 39 0.50 7.23 7.52
CA ASP A 39 1.57 6.90 8.46
C ASP A 39 2.48 5.75 7.97
N LEU A 40 2.08 5.05 6.90
CA LEU A 40 2.83 3.92 6.35
C LEU A 40 4.08 4.43 5.61
N GLY A 41 5.27 4.01 6.04
CA GLY A 41 6.54 4.37 5.40
C GLY A 41 6.98 5.81 5.67
N HIS A 42 6.56 6.40 6.79
CA HIS A 42 6.90 7.77 7.20
C HIS A 42 8.43 8.04 7.29
N SER A 43 9.23 6.99 7.44
CA SER A 43 10.70 7.06 7.51
C SER A 43 11.38 7.28 6.14
N ASP A 44 10.76 6.87 5.04
CA ASP A 44 11.31 7.01 3.69
C ASP A 44 10.21 6.89 2.63
N GLU A 45 9.66 8.02 2.19
CA GLU A 45 8.56 7.99 1.22
C GLU A 45 9.02 7.61 -0.21
N SER A 46 10.32 7.56 -0.49
CA SER A 46 10.83 7.34 -1.85
C SER A 46 10.54 5.95 -2.42
N ARG A 47 10.23 4.98 -1.55
CA ARG A 47 9.97 3.58 -1.91
C ARG A 47 8.57 3.11 -1.56
N ILE A 48 7.65 4.02 -1.24
CA ILE A 48 6.26 3.67 -0.97
C ILE A 48 5.29 4.54 -1.77
N LEU A 49 4.40 3.89 -2.50
CA LEU A 49 3.27 4.51 -3.19
C LEU A 49 1.99 4.09 -2.48
N ARG A 50 1.17 5.06 -2.08
CA ARG A 50 -0.10 4.84 -1.38
C ARG A 50 -1.24 5.13 -2.36
N LEU A 51 -2.11 4.17 -2.62
CA LEU A 51 -3.23 4.34 -3.58
C LEU A 51 -4.58 3.95 -2.97
N PRO A 52 -5.66 4.67 -3.30
CA PRO A 52 -7.00 4.17 -3.04
C PRO A 52 -7.33 3.00 -3.97
N LEU A 53 -7.95 1.95 -3.45
CA LEU A 53 -8.45 0.80 -4.23
C LEU A 53 -9.65 0.16 -3.52
N ASP A 54 -10.76 -0.05 -4.25
CA ASP A 54 -11.83 -0.96 -3.84
C ASP A 54 -11.83 -2.19 -4.76
N VAL A 55 -11.36 -3.32 -4.24
CA VAL A 55 -11.27 -4.59 -5.02
C VAL A 55 -12.63 -5.13 -5.50
N ARG A 56 -13.74 -4.51 -5.09
CA ARG A 56 -15.09 -4.82 -5.57
C ARG A 56 -15.52 -3.96 -6.75
N ASP A 57 -14.78 -2.90 -7.06
CA ASP A 57 -15.04 -1.98 -8.17
C ASP A 57 -14.01 -2.20 -9.29
N PRO A 58 -14.42 -2.80 -10.43
CA PRO A 58 -13.55 -3.07 -11.57
C PRO A 58 -12.84 -1.83 -12.13
N GLU A 59 -13.46 -0.65 -12.07
CA GLU A 59 -12.84 0.57 -12.59
C GLU A 59 -11.66 0.99 -11.71
N THR A 60 -11.80 0.89 -10.38
CA THR A 60 -10.70 1.23 -9.47
C THR A 60 -9.53 0.25 -9.61
N ILE A 61 -9.79 -1.01 -9.95
CA ILE A 61 -8.75 -2.01 -10.26
C ILE A 61 -8.00 -1.63 -11.54
N ARG A 62 -8.73 -1.18 -12.57
CA ARG A 62 -8.15 -0.83 -13.88
C ARG A 62 -7.25 0.40 -13.81
N THR A 63 -7.53 1.34 -12.90
CA THR A 63 -6.80 2.61 -12.77
C THR A 63 -5.73 2.62 -11.68
N ALA A 64 -5.61 1.53 -10.91
CA ALA A 64 -4.65 1.40 -9.81
C ALA A 64 -3.22 1.11 -10.28
#